data_AF-A0A7S2JD18-F1
#
_entry.id   AF-A0A7S2JD18-F1
#
_cell.length_a   1.000
_cell.length_b   1.000
_cell.length_c   1.000
_cell.angle_alpha   90.00
_cell.angle_beta   90.00
_cell.angle_gamma   90.00
#
_symmetry.space_group_name_H-M   'P 1'
#
loop_
_entity.id
_entity.type
_entity.pdbx_description
1 polymer ?
#
loop_
_entity_poly.entity_id
_entity_poly.type
_entity_poly.pdbx_seq_one_letter_code
_entity_poly.pdbx_strand_id
1 'polypeptide(L)'
;ISGRLTMVPEENKTQALWNLYARHPEMWLWTLAHKFVPFWLAPEDITDFFVIDFFGGAAHPTVKEYLEAPWHKESTAIGFHYGEGFLSGYALAASQSLKLHPRPDHKNVASYTRWLVHESDYAIVATHDGDDVFANVMSISDGDGYDDSTGVIYTYLPSLDATYEDLMKDDRVALTFSEEALANGQSGGCANSTAEDPPCGRVTISGRLTKVPEAGKAQALQYLFARHPKMRGWQKAHAFEPFWLAPENITDFFVINFYGGAEHPTVDGYLKAPWYKTNTDALHVV
;
A
#
# COMPACT_ATOMS: atom_id res chain seq x y z
N ILE A 1 -10.18 5.19 7.45
CA ILE A 1 -10.70 6.22 8.37
C ILE A 1 -10.32 7.55 7.78
N SER A 2 -11.29 8.40 7.51
CA SER A 2 -11.08 9.75 6.99
C SER A 2 -11.43 10.77 8.06
N GLY A 3 -10.77 11.92 8.02
CA GLY A 3 -10.98 12.98 8.99
C GLY A 3 -9.82 13.96 9.06
N ARG A 4 -9.88 14.85 10.04
CA ARG A 4 -8.87 15.88 10.26
C ARG A 4 -7.94 15.50 11.39
N LEU A 5 -6.64 15.40 11.08
CA LEU A 5 -5.64 15.21 12.10
C LEU A 5 -5.44 16.51 12.90
N THR A 6 -5.62 16.46 14.22
CA THR A 6 -5.47 17.61 15.13
C THR A 6 -4.40 17.34 16.18
N MET A 7 -3.77 18.39 16.70
CA MET A 7 -2.81 18.25 17.79
C MET A 7 -3.50 17.75 19.04
N VAL A 8 -2.89 16.80 19.76
CA VAL A 8 -3.42 16.34 21.04
C VAL A 8 -3.39 17.50 22.05
N PRO A 9 -4.50 17.78 22.78
CA PRO A 9 -4.56 18.81 23.82
C PRO A 9 -3.49 18.60 24.90
N GLU A 10 -2.98 19.69 25.49
CA GLU A 10 -1.85 19.65 26.47
C GLU A 10 -2.10 18.68 27.62
N GLU A 11 -3.33 18.65 28.13
CA GLU A 11 -3.77 17.75 29.21
C GLU A 11 -3.65 16.26 28.87
N ASN A 12 -3.68 15.92 27.57
CA ASN A 12 -3.66 14.53 27.08
C ASN A 12 -2.32 14.13 26.46
N LYS A 13 -1.41 15.09 26.18
CA LYS A 13 -0.15 14.83 25.45
C LYS A 13 0.72 13.76 26.09
N THR A 14 0.85 13.80 27.43
CA THR A 14 1.69 12.83 28.15
C THR A 14 1.17 11.40 27.96
N GLN A 15 -0.14 11.20 28.09
CA GLN A 15 -0.74 9.87 27.90
C GLN A 15 -0.64 9.40 26.44
N ALA A 16 -0.86 10.30 25.49
CA ALA A 16 -0.74 9.98 24.06
C ALA A 16 0.69 9.52 23.70
N LEU A 17 1.70 10.23 24.20
CA LEU A 17 3.10 9.84 24.01
C LEU A 17 3.41 8.49 24.66
N TRP A 18 2.96 8.24 25.89
CA TRP A 18 3.16 6.94 26.54
C TRP A 18 2.52 5.78 25.79
N ASN A 19 1.34 5.98 25.20
CA ASN A 19 0.69 4.97 24.38
C ASN A 19 1.51 4.67 23.11
N LEU A 20 2.07 5.70 22.46
CA LEU A 20 2.96 5.53 21.32
C LEU A 20 4.23 4.78 21.72
N TYR A 21 4.90 5.17 22.81
CA TYR A 21 6.12 4.50 23.28
C TYR A 21 5.90 3.05 23.71
N ALA A 22 4.73 2.75 24.30
CA ALA A 22 4.38 1.39 24.67
C ALA A 22 4.26 0.47 23.44
N ARG A 23 3.87 1.03 22.29
CA ARG A 23 3.75 0.30 21.02
C ARG A 23 5.05 0.33 20.20
N HIS A 24 5.76 1.46 20.23
CA HIS A 24 6.94 1.81 19.44
C HIS A 24 8.03 2.39 20.36
N PRO A 25 8.75 1.55 21.14
CA PRO A 25 9.70 2.01 22.15
C PRO A 25 10.81 2.92 21.61
N GLU A 26 11.22 2.74 20.36
CA GLU A 26 12.21 3.54 19.64
C GLU A 26 11.83 5.03 19.54
N MET A 27 10.53 5.34 19.47
CA MET A 27 10.04 6.72 19.41
C MET A 27 10.39 7.53 20.67
N TRP A 28 10.67 6.87 21.80
CA TRP A 28 11.15 7.54 23.01
C TRP A 28 12.47 8.28 22.78
N LEU A 29 13.39 7.68 22.01
CA LEU A 29 14.69 8.31 21.71
C LEU A 29 14.52 9.49 20.75
N TRP A 30 13.54 9.39 19.87
CA TRP A 30 13.26 10.40 18.85
C TRP A 30 12.74 11.71 19.46
N THR A 31 11.87 11.63 20.48
CA THR A 31 11.33 12.82 21.15
C THR A 31 12.39 13.61 21.89
N LEU A 32 13.40 12.94 22.47
CA LEU A 32 14.55 13.60 23.08
C LEU A 32 15.40 14.36 22.06
N ALA A 33 15.50 13.85 20.83
CA ALA A 33 16.35 14.42 19.78
C ALA A 33 15.64 15.49 18.91
N HIS A 34 14.34 15.36 18.64
CA HIS A 34 13.67 16.15 17.59
C HIS A 34 12.33 16.81 18.01
N LYS A 35 11.93 16.77 19.29
CA LYS A 35 10.72 17.44 19.82
C LYS A 35 9.42 17.10 19.06
N PHE A 36 9.16 15.82 18.80
CA PHE A 36 7.90 15.42 18.15
C PHE A 36 6.67 15.82 18.98
N VAL A 37 5.58 16.09 18.26
CA VAL A 37 4.30 16.50 18.82
C VAL A 37 3.27 15.44 18.46
N PRO A 38 2.51 14.89 19.44
CA PRO A 38 1.48 13.91 19.14
C PRO A 38 0.27 14.57 18.49
N PHE A 39 -0.24 13.90 17.47
CA PHE A 39 -1.48 14.23 16.78
C PHE A 39 -2.46 13.07 16.91
N TRP A 40 -3.76 13.35 16.79
CA TRP A 40 -4.81 12.34 16.80
C TRP A 40 -5.91 12.66 15.79
N LEU A 41 -6.75 11.68 15.48
CA LEU A 41 -8.07 11.90 14.91
C LEU A 41 -9.04 11.96 16.09
N ALA A 42 -9.40 13.16 16.53
CA ALA A 42 -10.39 13.32 17.58
C ALA A 42 -11.74 12.75 17.11
N PRO A 43 -12.58 12.18 17.99
CA PRO A 43 -13.90 11.66 17.61
C PRO A 43 -14.75 12.62 16.77
N GLU A 44 -14.72 13.91 17.10
CA GLU A 44 -15.41 15.00 16.40
C GLU A 44 -14.79 15.37 15.04
N ASP A 45 -13.54 14.98 14.80
CA ASP A 45 -12.79 15.26 13.57
C ASP A 45 -12.85 14.09 12.56
N ILE A 46 -13.43 12.95 12.94
CA ILE A 46 -13.60 11.79 12.06
C ILE A 46 -14.81 12.02 11.15
N THR A 47 -14.61 11.92 9.84
CA THR A 47 -15.67 12.09 8.83
C THR A 47 -16.25 10.77 8.37
N ASP A 48 -15.43 9.72 8.24
CA ASP A 48 -15.90 8.41 7.79
C ASP A 48 -15.04 7.25 8.30
N PHE A 49 -15.69 6.11 8.52
CA PHE A 49 -15.05 4.81 8.60
C PHE A 49 -15.46 3.99 7.39
N PHE A 50 -14.52 3.71 6.49
CA PHE A 50 -14.75 2.76 5.41
C PHE A 50 -14.18 1.39 5.78
N VAL A 51 -15.02 0.35 5.76
CA VAL A 51 -14.61 -1.02 6.09
C VAL A 51 -15.16 -2.01 5.07
N ILE A 52 -14.29 -2.84 4.51
CA ILE A 52 -14.65 -4.05 3.77
C ILE A 52 -14.01 -5.24 4.50
N ASP A 53 -14.82 -6.06 5.15
CA ASP A 53 -14.40 -7.25 5.89
C ASP A 53 -14.99 -8.55 5.34
N PHE A 54 -16.04 -8.45 4.52
CA PHE A 54 -16.68 -9.58 3.84
C PHE A 54 -17.31 -9.16 2.51
N PHE A 55 -17.79 -10.14 1.73
CA PHE A 55 -18.55 -9.87 0.51
C PHE A 55 -19.83 -9.07 0.83
N GLY A 56 -20.19 -8.13 -0.06
CA GLY A 56 -21.41 -7.33 0.08
C GLY A 56 -21.23 -5.82 -0.10
N GLY A 57 -19.98 -5.35 -0.20
CA GLY A 57 -19.66 -3.93 -0.32
C GLY A 57 -19.12 -3.37 1.00
N ALA A 58 -18.89 -2.06 1.03
CA ALA A 58 -18.36 -1.39 2.21
C ALA A 58 -19.45 -1.14 3.27
N ALA A 59 -19.04 -1.28 4.53
CA ALA A 59 -19.78 -0.81 5.69
C ALA A 59 -19.18 0.51 6.18
N HIS A 60 -20.05 1.35 6.78
CA HIS A 60 -19.67 2.64 7.33
C HIS A 60 -20.04 2.77 8.82
N PRO A 61 -19.25 2.20 9.73
CA PRO A 61 -19.49 2.34 11.17
C PRO A 61 -19.48 3.81 11.59
N THR A 62 -20.37 4.17 12.51
CA THR A 62 -20.35 5.48 13.14
C THR A 62 -19.19 5.60 14.14
N VAL A 63 -18.77 6.83 14.43
CA VAL A 63 -17.81 7.12 15.51
C VAL A 63 -18.24 6.50 16.84
N LYS A 64 -19.53 6.57 17.15
CA LYS A 64 -20.08 5.97 18.37
C LYS A 64 -19.91 4.45 18.39
N GLU A 65 -20.29 3.76 17.31
CA GLU A 65 -20.12 2.31 17.20
C GLU A 65 -18.66 1.90 17.32
N TYR A 66 -17.74 2.64 16.71
CA TYR A 66 -16.30 2.38 16.81
C TYR A 66 -15.78 2.52 18.25
N LEU A 67 -16.14 3.62 18.93
CA LEU A 67 -15.64 3.90 20.29
C LEU A 67 -16.27 3.03 21.38
N GLU A 68 -17.51 2.59 21.19
CA GLU A 68 -18.23 1.71 22.12
C GLU A 68 -17.97 0.22 21.84
N ALA A 69 -17.29 -0.11 20.74
CA ALA A 69 -16.98 -1.49 20.39
C ALA A 69 -16.06 -2.13 21.44
N PRO A 70 -16.36 -3.34 21.94
CA PRO A 70 -15.47 -4.04 22.85
C PRO A 70 -14.18 -4.45 22.12
N TRP A 71 -13.02 -4.23 22.76
CA TRP A 71 -11.70 -4.57 22.20
C TRP A 71 -11.54 -6.05 21.84
N HIS A 72 -12.29 -6.92 22.51
CA HIS A 72 -12.53 -8.29 22.09
C HIS A 72 -13.97 -8.69 22.43
N LYS A 73 -14.64 -9.39 21.52
CA LYS A 73 -15.76 -10.26 21.86
C LYS A 73 -15.28 -11.66 21.55
N GLU A 74 -15.37 -12.59 22.50
CA GLU A 74 -15.14 -14.00 22.16
C GLU A 74 -16.02 -14.33 20.97
N SER A 75 -15.42 -14.79 19.87
CA SER A 75 -16.20 -15.24 18.74
C SER A 75 -16.95 -16.49 19.19
N THR A 76 -18.25 -16.35 19.48
CA THR A 76 -19.14 -17.49 19.38
C THR A 76 -19.20 -17.81 17.90
N ALA A 77 -18.22 -18.56 17.42
CA ALA A 77 -18.18 -19.04 16.06
C ALA A 77 -19.46 -19.84 15.83
N ILE A 78 -20.47 -19.20 15.24
CA ILE A 78 -21.49 -19.90 14.50
C ILE A 78 -20.71 -20.50 13.35
N GLY A 79 -20.41 -21.80 13.45
CA GLY A 79 -19.71 -22.52 12.40
C GLY A 79 -20.38 -22.21 11.08
N PHE A 80 -19.64 -21.59 10.16
CA PHE A 80 -20.11 -21.34 8.81
C PHE A 80 -20.45 -22.69 8.18
N HIS A 81 -21.74 -23.01 8.06
CA HIS A 81 -22.22 -24.06 7.17
C HIS A 81 -22.00 -23.57 5.74
N TYR A 82 -20.79 -23.77 5.21
CA TYR A 82 -20.61 -23.81 3.78
C TYR A 82 -21.44 -25.00 3.27
N GLY A 83 -22.49 -24.75 2.50
CA GLY A 83 -23.10 -25.82 1.72
C GLY A 83 -22.00 -26.50 0.91
N GLU A 84 -21.99 -27.83 0.88
CA GLU A 84 -20.92 -28.69 0.33
C GLU A 84 -20.56 -28.41 -1.15
N GLY A 85 -21.29 -27.52 -1.84
CA GLY A 85 -21.04 -27.10 -3.22
C GLY A 85 -20.11 -25.90 -3.42
N PHE A 86 -19.77 -25.09 -2.40
CA PHE A 86 -19.04 -23.82 -2.63
C PHE A 86 -17.50 -23.94 -2.49
N LEU A 87 -17.00 -24.97 -1.79
CA LEU A 87 -15.56 -25.17 -1.57
C LEU A 87 -14.86 -25.95 -2.69
N SER A 88 -15.59 -26.49 -3.67
CA SER A 88 -14.99 -27.29 -4.75
C SER A 88 -14.17 -26.47 -5.76
N GLY A 89 -14.32 -25.14 -5.78
CA GLY A 89 -13.71 -24.27 -6.79
C GLY A 89 -12.50 -23.44 -6.35
N TYR A 90 -12.28 -23.28 -5.04
CA TYR A 90 -11.18 -22.45 -4.53
C TYR A 90 -10.14 -23.34 -3.90
N ALA A 91 -9.24 -23.88 -4.73
CA ALA A 91 -7.95 -24.30 -4.22
C ALA A 91 -7.37 -23.11 -3.44
N LEU A 92 -7.11 -23.29 -2.15
CA LEU A 92 -6.17 -22.48 -1.40
C LEU A 92 -4.85 -22.62 -2.15
N ALA A 93 -4.63 -21.75 -3.14
CA ALA A 93 -3.29 -21.49 -3.63
C ALA A 93 -2.53 -21.08 -2.37
N ALA A 94 -1.65 -21.97 -1.89
CA ALA A 94 -0.73 -21.65 -0.83
C ALA A 94 -0.11 -20.31 -1.23
N SER A 95 -0.20 -19.31 -0.34
CA SER A 95 0.66 -18.14 -0.43
C SER A 95 2.07 -18.70 -0.41
N GLN A 96 2.68 -18.83 -1.58
CA GLN A 96 4.10 -19.07 -1.64
C GLN A 96 4.68 -17.83 -0.99
N SER A 97 5.29 -18.01 0.17
CA SER A 97 6.26 -17.06 0.70
C SER A 97 7.36 -16.97 -0.33
N LEU A 98 7.15 -16.13 -1.34
CA LEU A 98 8.12 -15.87 -2.37
C LEU A 98 9.24 -15.12 -1.67
N LYS A 99 10.42 -15.71 -1.74
CA LYS A 99 11.64 -15.08 -1.26
C LYS A 99 11.81 -13.77 -2.03
N LEU A 100 11.79 -12.65 -1.32
CA LEU A 100 12.02 -11.33 -1.89
C LEU A 100 13.31 -11.33 -2.72
N HIS A 101 13.34 -10.57 -3.80
CA HIS A 101 14.58 -10.32 -4.52
C HIS A 101 15.55 -9.51 -3.67
N PRO A 102 16.87 -9.59 -3.93
CA PRO A 102 17.86 -8.81 -3.22
C PRO A 102 17.54 -7.32 -3.18
N ARG A 103 17.31 -6.80 -1.97
CA ARG A 103 17.09 -5.38 -1.70
C ARG A 103 18.27 -4.55 -2.22
N PRO A 104 18.03 -3.54 -3.09
CA PRO A 104 19.07 -2.63 -3.54
C PRO A 104 19.72 -1.84 -2.40
N ASP A 105 20.99 -1.46 -2.58
CA ASP A 105 21.65 -0.50 -1.71
C ASP A 105 20.88 0.83 -1.70
N HIS A 106 20.70 1.41 -0.51
CA HIS A 106 19.87 2.60 -0.31
C HIS A 106 20.32 3.80 -1.16
N LYS A 107 21.60 3.87 -1.54
CA LYS A 107 22.14 4.93 -2.42
C LYS A 107 21.64 4.83 -3.86
N ASN A 108 21.11 3.66 -4.28
CA ASN A 108 20.52 3.47 -5.60
C ASN A 108 19.00 3.69 -5.52
N VAL A 109 18.59 4.92 -5.20
CA VAL A 109 17.19 5.27 -4.90
C VAL A 109 16.23 4.78 -5.97
N ALA A 110 16.50 5.06 -7.25
CA ALA A 110 15.63 4.62 -8.34
C ALA A 110 15.46 3.08 -8.41
N SER A 111 16.55 2.33 -8.21
CA SER A 111 16.50 0.87 -8.11
C SER A 111 15.74 0.39 -6.88
N TYR A 112 15.95 1.04 -5.74
CA TYR A 112 15.21 0.75 -4.51
C TYR A 112 13.70 1.00 -4.68
N THR A 113 13.32 2.11 -5.31
CA THR A 113 11.93 2.43 -5.64
C THR A 113 11.31 1.36 -6.52
N ARG A 114 12.02 0.95 -7.59
CA ARG A 114 11.59 -0.14 -8.49
C ARG A 114 11.42 -1.47 -7.76
N TRP A 115 12.39 -1.83 -6.92
CA TRP A 115 12.35 -3.02 -6.10
C TRP A 115 11.12 -3.02 -5.18
N LEU A 116 10.90 -1.94 -4.42
CA LEU A 116 9.80 -1.88 -3.46
C LEU A 116 8.44 -1.96 -4.15
N VAL A 117 8.27 -1.28 -5.30
CA VAL A 117 7.06 -1.38 -6.11
C VAL A 117 6.84 -2.82 -6.60
N HIS A 118 7.89 -3.47 -7.11
CA HIS A 118 7.78 -4.83 -7.62
C HIS A 118 7.52 -5.87 -6.53
N GLU A 119 8.18 -5.79 -5.37
CA GLU A 119 7.97 -6.73 -4.27
C GLU A 119 6.59 -6.57 -3.61
N SER A 120 5.96 -5.42 -3.77
CA SER A 120 4.65 -5.12 -3.17
C SER A 120 3.52 -5.84 -3.91
N ASP A 121 2.63 -6.49 -3.16
CA ASP A 121 1.41 -7.12 -3.69
C ASP A 121 0.28 -6.11 -3.93
N TYR A 122 0.30 -5.02 -3.16
CA TYR A 122 -0.69 -3.96 -3.17
C TYR A 122 -0.03 -2.59 -2.93
N ALA A 123 -0.78 -1.54 -3.25
CA ALA A 123 -0.47 -0.16 -2.87
C ALA A 123 -1.59 0.39 -2.00
N ILE A 124 -1.26 1.35 -1.14
CA ILE A 124 -2.27 2.26 -0.58
C ILE A 124 -2.47 3.39 -1.57
N VAL A 125 -3.67 3.51 -2.13
CA VAL A 125 -4.03 4.58 -3.06
C VAL A 125 -4.82 5.65 -2.31
N ALA A 126 -4.35 6.88 -2.36
CA ALA A 126 -5.12 8.05 -1.95
C ALA A 126 -5.77 8.72 -3.17
N THR A 127 -7.07 8.99 -3.09
CA THR A 127 -7.90 9.67 -4.09
C THR A 127 -8.56 10.92 -3.50
N HIS A 128 -9.09 11.77 -4.37
CA HIS A 128 -9.98 12.86 -3.98
C HIS A 128 -11.43 12.38 -3.94
N ASP A 129 -12.06 12.51 -2.78
CA ASP A 129 -13.51 12.33 -2.61
C ASP A 129 -14.14 13.70 -2.34
N GLY A 130 -14.53 14.39 -3.42
CA GLY A 130 -14.96 15.78 -3.35
C GLY A 130 -13.84 16.70 -2.85
N ASP A 131 -14.08 17.38 -1.74
CA ASP A 131 -13.09 18.25 -1.07
C ASP A 131 -12.22 17.50 -0.05
N ASP A 132 -12.56 16.23 0.25
CA ASP A 132 -11.84 15.37 1.18
C ASP A 132 -10.87 14.42 0.45
N VAL A 133 -10.13 13.63 1.24
CA VAL A 133 -9.28 12.55 0.74
C VAL A 133 -9.80 11.21 1.23
N PHE A 134 -9.75 10.23 0.35
CA PHE A 134 -10.03 8.84 0.66
C PHE A 134 -8.78 8.01 0.39
N ALA A 135 -8.55 6.97 1.20
CA ALA A 135 -7.45 6.04 0.98
C ALA A 135 -7.95 4.60 1.05
N ASN A 136 -7.54 3.79 0.08
CA ASN A 136 -7.93 2.39 -0.05
C ASN A 136 -6.72 1.51 -0.39
N VAL A 137 -6.90 0.19 -0.28
CA VAL A 137 -5.93 -0.82 -0.72
C VAL A 137 -6.27 -1.24 -2.13
N MET A 138 -5.29 -1.25 -3.03
CA MET A 138 -5.45 -1.82 -4.38
C MET A 138 -4.33 -2.81 -4.70
N SER A 139 -4.69 -3.99 -5.19
CA SER A 139 -3.72 -4.96 -5.71
C SER A 139 -3.04 -4.42 -6.96
N ILE A 140 -1.72 -4.58 -7.07
CA ILE A 140 -0.94 -4.04 -8.17
C ILE A 140 -0.11 -5.11 -8.90
N SER A 141 0.32 -4.79 -10.11
CA SER A 141 1.38 -5.48 -10.83
C SER A 141 2.15 -4.49 -11.67
N ASP A 142 3.48 -4.64 -11.80
CA ASP A 142 4.32 -3.82 -12.65
C ASP A 142 5.08 -4.60 -13.74
N GLY A 143 4.74 -5.89 -13.95
CA GLY A 143 5.34 -6.75 -14.97
C GLY A 143 4.79 -8.18 -14.99
N ASP A 144 5.44 -9.09 -15.71
CA ASP A 144 4.98 -10.46 -15.87
C ASP A 144 5.39 -11.34 -14.68
N GLY A 145 4.54 -11.37 -13.66
CA GLY A 145 4.71 -12.24 -12.50
C GLY A 145 5.68 -11.66 -11.47
N TYR A 146 6.67 -12.47 -11.07
CA TYR A 146 7.63 -12.15 -10.00
C TYR A 146 9.07 -11.99 -10.49
N ASP A 147 9.37 -12.34 -11.74
CA ASP A 147 10.74 -12.30 -12.28
C ASP A 147 10.93 -11.21 -13.36
N ASP A 148 9.87 -10.46 -13.68
CA ASP A 148 9.87 -9.40 -14.68
C ASP A 148 9.14 -8.15 -14.18
N SER A 149 9.77 -6.98 -14.34
CA SER A 149 9.27 -5.66 -13.95
C SER A 149 9.59 -4.64 -15.02
N THR A 150 8.55 -3.91 -15.43
CA THR A 150 8.65 -2.70 -16.27
C THR A 150 8.71 -1.42 -15.42
N GLY A 151 8.30 -1.49 -14.15
CA GLY A 151 8.10 -0.34 -13.28
C GLY A 151 6.79 0.43 -13.51
N VAL A 152 6.02 0.11 -14.56
CA VAL A 152 4.71 0.74 -14.81
C VAL A 152 3.65 0.03 -14.00
N ILE A 153 2.99 0.76 -13.09
CA ILE A 153 2.03 0.18 -12.15
C ILE A 153 0.66 0.02 -12.82
N TYR A 154 0.15 -1.22 -12.80
CA TYR A 154 -1.20 -1.58 -13.20
C TYR A 154 -2.02 -2.01 -11.99
N THR A 155 -3.32 -1.74 -12.01
CA THR A 155 -4.31 -2.22 -11.04
C THR A 155 -5.59 -2.65 -11.75
N TYR A 156 -6.46 -3.37 -11.06
CA TYR A 156 -7.69 -3.93 -11.62
C TYR A 156 -8.89 -3.62 -10.73
N LEU A 157 -9.74 -2.69 -11.18
CA LEU A 157 -10.82 -2.12 -10.37
C LEU A 157 -12.19 -2.40 -11.00
N PRO A 158 -13.20 -2.82 -10.22
CA PRO A 158 -14.59 -2.86 -10.68
C PRO A 158 -15.19 -1.46 -10.64
N SER A 159 -16.18 -1.21 -11.49
CA SER A 159 -16.91 0.07 -11.51
C SER A 159 -17.70 0.39 -10.22
N LEU A 160 -17.77 -0.56 -9.28
CA LEU A 160 -18.45 -0.43 -7.99
C LEU A 160 -17.49 -0.09 -6.84
N ASP A 161 -16.19 0.00 -7.12
CA ASP A 161 -15.19 0.36 -6.11
C ASP A 161 -15.19 1.88 -5.89
N ALA A 162 -15.14 2.32 -4.64
CA ALA A 162 -15.09 3.75 -4.30
C ALA A 162 -13.91 4.46 -4.98
N THR A 163 -12.75 3.80 -5.04
CA THR A 163 -11.58 4.30 -5.78
C THR A 163 -11.89 4.50 -7.25
N TYR A 164 -12.61 3.57 -7.88
CA TYR A 164 -13.02 3.72 -9.28
C TYR A 164 -13.92 4.94 -9.44
N GLU A 165 -14.91 5.11 -8.58
CA GLU A 165 -15.85 6.23 -8.63
C GLU A 165 -15.16 7.58 -8.48
N ASP A 166 -14.17 7.67 -7.57
CA ASP A 166 -13.34 8.87 -7.39
C ASP A 166 -12.53 9.18 -8.66
N LEU A 167 -11.85 8.18 -9.22
CA LEU A 167 -11.01 8.33 -10.42
C LEU A 167 -11.80 8.80 -11.65
N MET A 168 -13.09 8.50 -11.72
CA MET A 168 -13.93 9.00 -12.82
C MET A 168 -14.27 10.50 -12.69
N LYS A 169 -14.13 11.08 -11.49
CA LYS A 169 -14.34 12.50 -11.22
C LYS A 169 -13.01 13.26 -11.23
N ASP A 170 -11.99 12.70 -10.59
CA ASP A 170 -10.64 13.25 -10.48
C ASP A 170 -9.62 12.11 -10.46
N ASP A 171 -8.78 12.06 -11.49
CA ASP A 171 -7.81 10.98 -11.68
C ASP A 171 -6.51 11.17 -10.89
N ARG A 172 -6.37 12.25 -10.10
CA ARG A 172 -5.18 12.50 -9.28
C ARG A 172 -5.10 11.51 -8.13
N VAL A 173 -3.92 10.92 -7.96
CA VAL A 173 -3.63 9.94 -6.92
C VAL A 173 -2.27 10.14 -6.26
N ALA A 174 -2.13 9.56 -5.06
CA ALA A 174 -0.83 9.22 -4.48
C ALA A 174 -0.81 7.74 -4.10
N LEU A 175 0.16 6.98 -4.63
CA LEU A 175 0.33 5.55 -4.36
C LEU A 175 1.47 5.35 -3.37
N THR A 176 1.17 4.80 -2.21
CA THR A 176 2.17 4.59 -1.14
C THR A 176 2.46 3.11 -0.92
N PHE A 177 3.75 2.81 -0.79
CA PHE A 177 4.32 1.50 -0.52
C PHE A 177 5.22 1.57 0.72
N SER A 178 5.18 0.54 1.55
CA SER A 178 6.00 0.43 2.76
C SER A 178 6.77 -0.90 2.73
N GLU A 179 8.07 -0.85 2.95
CA GLU A 179 8.91 -2.05 3.09
C GLU A 179 8.47 -2.92 4.28
N GLU A 180 7.83 -2.33 5.30
CA GLU A 180 7.25 -3.05 6.44
C GLU A 180 6.19 -4.08 6.01
N ALA A 181 5.48 -3.81 4.91
CA ALA A 181 4.48 -4.72 4.37
C ALA A 181 5.10 -6.00 3.76
N LEU A 182 6.43 -6.03 3.58
CA LEU A 182 7.15 -7.16 3.00
C LEU A 182 7.68 -8.10 4.08
N ALA A 183 7.73 -9.39 3.77
CA ALA A 183 8.33 -10.43 4.62
C ALA A 183 7.90 -10.37 6.11
N ASN A 184 6.63 -10.03 6.37
CA ASN A 184 6.08 -9.86 7.73
C ASN A 184 6.89 -8.86 8.60
N GLY A 185 7.28 -7.72 8.03
CA GLY A 185 8.06 -6.69 8.73
C GLY A 185 9.53 -7.04 8.95
N GLN A 186 10.05 -8.08 8.28
CA GLN A 186 11.44 -8.53 8.43
C GLN A 186 12.34 -8.13 7.27
N SER A 187 11.84 -7.33 6.32
CA SER A 187 12.66 -6.88 5.19
C SER A 187 13.65 -5.79 5.60
N GLY A 188 14.91 -5.94 5.18
CA GLY A 188 15.91 -4.87 5.25
C GLY A 188 15.99 -4.14 6.59
N GLY A 189 15.80 -2.83 6.58
CA GLY A 189 15.88 -1.96 7.76
C GLY A 189 14.62 -1.96 8.64
N CYS A 190 13.59 -2.74 8.30
CA CYS A 190 12.34 -2.83 9.06
C CYS A 190 12.41 -3.78 10.26
N ALA A 191 13.29 -4.79 10.20
CA ALA A 191 13.35 -5.82 11.23
C ALA A 191 13.62 -5.22 12.63
N ASN A 192 12.67 -5.41 13.55
CA ASN A 192 12.68 -4.85 14.90
C ASN A 192 12.66 -3.31 14.97
N SER A 193 12.08 -2.67 13.95
CA SER A 193 11.84 -1.22 13.92
C SER A 193 10.37 -0.91 13.62
N THR A 194 10.06 0.36 13.41
CA THR A 194 8.76 0.83 12.93
C THR A 194 8.85 1.24 11.47
N ALA A 195 7.73 1.19 10.75
CA ALA A 195 7.61 1.64 9.37
C ALA A 195 8.01 3.12 9.15
N GLU A 196 8.06 3.92 10.23
CA GLU A 196 8.48 5.32 10.14
C GLU A 196 10.01 5.52 10.21
N ASP A 197 10.75 4.55 10.74
CA ASP A 197 12.22 4.62 10.86
C ASP A 197 12.84 4.62 9.45
N PRO A 198 13.64 5.63 9.06
CA PRO A 198 14.08 5.80 7.68
C PRO A 198 14.76 4.59 6.99
N PRO A 199 15.50 3.69 7.68
CA PRO A 199 15.99 2.46 7.07
C PRO A 199 14.88 1.48 6.64
N CYS A 200 13.71 1.52 7.26
CA CYS A 200 12.51 0.83 6.80
C CYS A 200 11.85 1.70 5.72
N GLY A 201 12.19 1.43 4.46
CA GLY A 201 11.92 2.42 3.43
C GLY A 201 10.46 2.49 3.01
N ARG A 202 10.04 3.69 2.60
CA ARG A 202 8.72 3.99 2.06
C ARG A 202 8.82 4.83 0.80
N VAL A 203 7.89 4.58 -0.11
CA VAL A 203 7.78 5.27 -1.40
C VAL A 203 6.36 5.78 -1.55
N THR A 204 6.20 7.04 -1.92
CA THR A 204 4.94 7.58 -2.44
C THR A 204 5.16 8.06 -3.88
N ILE A 205 4.33 7.60 -4.81
CA ILE A 205 4.34 8.02 -6.21
C ILE A 205 3.08 8.82 -6.47
N SER A 206 3.24 10.10 -6.79
CA SER A 206 2.12 10.99 -7.11
C SER A 206 1.90 11.04 -8.62
N GLY A 207 0.65 11.15 -9.05
CA GLY A 207 0.35 11.29 -10.48
C GLY A 207 -1.13 11.16 -10.80
N ARG A 208 -1.43 10.64 -12.00
CA ARG A 208 -2.80 10.38 -12.47
C ARG A 208 -3.02 8.93 -12.86
N LEU A 209 -3.97 8.26 -12.18
CA LEU A 209 -4.32 6.87 -12.44
C LEU A 209 -5.50 6.80 -13.40
N THR A 210 -5.28 6.29 -14.60
CA THR A 210 -6.29 6.29 -15.67
C THR A 210 -6.57 4.88 -16.18
N LYS A 211 -7.66 4.70 -16.93
CA LYS A 211 -7.92 3.42 -17.59
C LYS A 211 -6.82 3.11 -18.60
N VAL A 212 -6.42 1.84 -18.68
CA VAL A 212 -5.46 1.40 -19.71
C VAL A 212 -6.10 1.54 -21.09
N PRO A 213 -5.43 2.19 -22.06
CA PRO A 213 -5.90 2.29 -23.44
C PRO A 213 -6.14 0.91 -24.07
N GLU A 214 -7.08 0.82 -25.00
CA GLU A 214 -7.48 -0.46 -25.62
C GLU A 214 -6.28 -1.28 -26.15
N ALA A 215 -5.32 -0.61 -26.78
CA ALA A 215 -4.12 -1.25 -27.32
C ALA A 215 -3.23 -1.93 -26.25
N GLY A 216 -3.26 -1.45 -25.00
CA GLY A 216 -2.46 -1.98 -23.89
C GLY A 216 -3.22 -2.94 -22.97
N LYS A 217 -4.55 -3.07 -23.11
CA LYS A 217 -5.38 -3.84 -22.16
C LYS A 217 -4.96 -5.30 -22.06
N ALA A 218 -4.64 -5.95 -23.18
CA ALA A 218 -4.25 -7.35 -23.19
C ALA A 218 -2.98 -7.60 -22.36
N GLN A 219 -1.97 -6.74 -22.51
CA GLN A 219 -0.72 -6.81 -21.75
C GLN A 219 -0.94 -6.49 -20.27
N ALA A 220 -1.72 -5.46 -19.95
CA ALA A 220 -2.05 -5.13 -18.56
C ALA A 220 -2.75 -6.29 -17.86
N LEU A 221 -3.73 -6.93 -18.51
CA LEU A 221 -4.42 -8.10 -17.98
C LEU A 221 -3.47 -9.31 -17.83
N GLN A 222 -2.53 -9.51 -18.76
CA GLN A 222 -1.50 -10.55 -18.61
C GLN A 222 -0.70 -10.33 -17.31
N TYR A 223 -0.16 -9.12 -17.11
CA TYR A 223 0.64 -8.78 -15.92
C TYR A 223 -0.14 -8.90 -14.62
N LEU A 224 -1.37 -8.39 -14.60
CA LEU A 224 -2.27 -8.51 -13.45
C LEU A 224 -2.59 -9.96 -13.14
N PHE A 225 -2.87 -10.80 -14.15
CA PHE A 225 -3.22 -12.21 -13.94
C PHE A 225 -2.02 -13.13 -13.66
N ALA A 226 -0.82 -12.71 -14.06
CA ALA A 226 0.41 -13.38 -13.70
C ALA A 226 0.72 -13.17 -12.22
N ARG A 227 0.62 -11.93 -11.72
CA ARG A 227 0.81 -11.61 -10.31
C ARG A 227 -0.34 -12.09 -9.42
N HIS A 228 -1.58 -11.90 -9.88
CA HIS A 228 -2.83 -12.20 -9.15
C HIS A 228 -3.73 -13.19 -9.92
N PRO A 229 -3.43 -14.51 -9.92
CA PRO A 229 -4.17 -15.47 -10.73
C PRO A 229 -5.69 -15.52 -10.49
N LYS A 230 -6.13 -15.16 -9.27
CA LYS A 230 -7.55 -15.11 -8.88
C LYS A 230 -8.35 -14.06 -9.66
N MET A 231 -7.71 -12.98 -10.14
CA MET A 231 -8.38 -11.91 -10.90
C MET A 231 -9.02 -12.41 -12.21
N ARG A 232 -8.55 -13.53 -12.79
CA ARG A 232 -9.20 -14.16 -13.96
C ARG A 232 -10.67 -14.51 -13.71
N GLY A 233 -11.01 -14.85 -12.47
CA GLY A 233 -12.38 -15.19 -12.08
C GLY A 233 -13.29 -13.97 -11.90
N TRP A 234 -12.73 -12.80 -11.62
CA TRP A 234 -13.47 -11.60 -11.23
C TRP A 234 -14.21 -10.95 -12.40
N GLN A 235 -13.67 -11.08 -13.62
CA GLN A 235 -14.27 -10.57 -14.87
C GLN A 235 -15.72 -10.99 -15.09
N LYS A 236 -16.14 -12.14 -14.52
CA LYS A 236 -17.48 -12.68 -14.70
C LYS A 236 -18.50 -12.09 -13.73
N ALA A 237 -18.05 -11.49 -12.63
CA ALA A 237 -18.91 -11.06 -11.53
C ALA A 237 -19.16 -9.56 -11.54
N HIS A 238 -18.11 -8.76 -11.74
CA HIS A 238 -18.20 -7.31 -11.77
C HIS A 238 -17.41 -6.78 -12.98
N ALA A 239 -17.78 -5.60 -13.50
CA ALA A 239 -17.16 -5.00 -14.67
C ALA A 239 -15.77 -4.44 -14.33
N PHE A 240 -14.82 -5.33 -14.03
CA PHE A 240 -13.44 -4.97 -13.72
C PHE A 240 -12.70 -4.48 -14.96
N GLU A 241 -12.03 -3.35 -14.83
CA GLU A 241 -11.22 -2.72 -15.87
C GLU A 241 -9.78 -2.49 -15.38
N PRO A 242 -8.77 -2.64 -16.26
CA PRO A 242 -7.40 -2.34 -15.91
C PRO A 242 -7.18 -0.82 -15.90
N PHE A 243 -6.53 -0.34 -14.85
CA PHE A 243 -6.02 1.02 -14.71
C PHE A 243 -4.49 1.00 -14.62
N TRP A 244 -3.86 2.13 -14.92
CA TRP A 244 -2.42 2.27 -14.85
C TRP A 244 -1.98 3.68 -14.48
N LEU A 245 -0.82 3.76 -13.82
CA LEU A 245 -0.09 5.00 -13.65
C LEU A 245 0.93 5.09 -14.79
N ALA A 246 0.49 5.66 -15.92
CA ALA A 246 1.33 5.83 -17.09
C ALA A 246 2.57 6.69 -16.75
N PRO A 247 3.76 6.40 -17.32
CA PRO A 247 4.97 7.19 -17.09
C PRO A 247 4.80 8.70 -17.21
N GLU A 248 4.09 9.16 -18.24
CA GLU A 248 3.80 10.57 -18.51
C GLU A 248 2.86 11.22 -17.49
N ASN A 249 2.14 10.41 -16.72
CA ASN A 249 1.21 10.86 -15.68
C ASN A 249 1.85 10.91 -14.29
N ILE A 250 3.08 10.43 -14.12
CA ILE A 250 3.81 10.52 -12.86
C ILE A 250 4.30 11.96 -12.67
N THR A 251 3.96 12.56 -11.54
CA THR A 251 4.34 13.94 -11.21
C THR A 251 5.47 14.02 -10.19
N ASP A 252 5.56 13.07 -9.27
CA ASP A 252 6.60 13.06 -8.24
C ASP A 252 6.85 11.66 -7.68
N PHE A 253 8.08 11.43 -7.23
CA PHE A 253 8.44 10.32 -6.35
C PHE A 253 8.93 10.89 -5.03
N PHE A 254 8.34 10.48 -3.92
CA PHE A 254 8.84 10.76 -2.58
C PHE A 254 9.39 9.46 -2.01
N VAL A 255 10.71 9.40 -1.79
CA VAL A 255 11.39 8.18 -1.34
C VAL A 255 12.16 8.47 -0.06
N ILE A 256 11.87 7.72 1.00
CA ILE A 256 12.73 7.65 2.18
C ILE A 256 13.13 6.19 2.33
N ASN A 257 14.42 5.88 2.16
CA ASN A 257 14.94 4.52 2.31
C ASN A 257 16.20 4.46 3.19
N PHE A 258 16.60 5.63 3.72
CA PHE A 258 17.61 5.81 4.74
C PHE A 258 17.49 7.22 5.34
N TYR A 259 18.30 7.53 6.36
CA TYR A 259 18.39 8.88 6.92
C TYR A 259 18.89 9.90 5.89
N GLY A 260 18.47 11.17 6.03
CA GLY A 260 18.94 12.27 5.19
C GLY A 260 17.84 13.13 4.55
N GLY A 261 16.58 12.73 4.71
CA GLY A 261 15.44 13.38 4.06
C GLY A 261 14.92 12.56 2.89
N ALA A 262 13.91 13.08 2.20
CA ALA A 262 13.33 12.41 1.03
C ALA A 262 14.14 12.69 -0.24
N GLU A 263 14.22 11.68 -1.09
CA GLU A 263 14.82 11.76 -2.42
C GLU A 263 13.75 11.59 -3.50
N HIS A 264 13.96 12.26 -4.63
CA HIS A 264 12.97 12.37 -5.71
C HIS A 264 13.61 11.95 -7.05
N PRO A 265 13.68 10.65 -7.37
CA PRO A 265 14.19 10.19 -8.66
C PRO A 265 13.33 10.71 -9.82
N THR A 266 13.94 10.89 -11.00
CA THR A 266 13.18 11.23 -12.21
C THR A 266 12.44 9.99 -12.73
N VAL A 267 11.33 10.20 -13.47
CA VAL A 267 10.60 9.11 -14.15
C VAL A 267 11.52 8.30 -15.06
N ASP A 268 12.37 8.97 -15.85
CA ASP A 268 13.34 8.30 -16.71
C ASP A 268 14.37 7.48 -15.93
N GLY A 269 14.87 8.02 -14.81
CA GLY A 269 15.78 7.30 -13.92
C GLY A 269 15.14 6.06 -13.29
N TYR A 270 13.88 6.17 -12.84
CA TYR A 270 13.09 5.06 -12.29
C TYR A 270 12.86 3.94 -13.32
N LEU A 271 12.45 4.29 -14.55
CA LEU A 271 12.16 3.29 -15.59
C LEU A 271 13.41 2.60 -16.13
N LYS A 272 14.56 3.31 -16.19
CA LYS A 272 15.84 2.74 -16.62
C LYS A 272 16.60 1.98 -15.53
N ALA A 273 16.29 2.22 -14.26
CA ALA A 273 16.97 1.57 -13.16
C ALA A 273 16.68 0.05 -13.16
N PRO A 274 17.68 -0.81 -12.87
CA PRO A 274 17.40 -2.21 -12.58
C PRO A 274 16.58 -2.30 -11.30
N TRP A 275 15.53 -3.11 -11.30
CA TRP A 275 14.67 -3.29 -10.12
C TRP A 275 15.28 -4.20 -9.06
N TYR A 276 16.28 -5.02 -9.40
CA TYR A 276 17.17 -5.70 -8.47
C TYR A 276 18.49 -6.04 -9.17
N LYS A 277 19.59 -6.14 -8.41
CA LYS A 277 20.88 -6.54 -8.98
C LYS A 277 20.97 -8.07 -9.07
N THR A 278 21.12 -8.59 -10.29
CA THR A 278 21.78 -9.89 -10.48
C THR A 278 23.30 -9.66 -10.35
N ASN A 279 23.97 -10.55 -9.64
CA ASN A 279 25.31 -10.35 -9.07
C ASN A 279 26.44 -10.43 -10.13
N THR A 280 26.24 -9.97 -11.37
CA THR A 280 27.26 -10.02 -12.42
C THR A 280 28.25 -8.85 -12.38
N ASP A 281 27.96 -7.75 -11.67
CA ASP A 281 28.86 -6.58 -11.62
C ASP A 281 29.73 -6.50 -10.34
N ALA A 282 29.59 -7.44 -9.41
CA ALA A 282 30.39 -7.48 -8.17
C ALA A 282 31.78 -8.14 -8.34
N LEU A 283 32.15 -8.57 -9.55
CA LEU A 283 33.43 -9.26 -9.81
C LEU A 283 34.58 -8.34 -10.29
N HIS A 284 34.38 -7.03 -10.34
CA HIS A 284 35.44 -6.09 -10.75
C HIS A 284 35.59 -4.90 -9.79
N VAL A 285 35.93 -5.18 -8.54
CA VAL A 285 36.78 -4.26 -7.76
C VAL A 285 37.78 -5.11 -6.97
N VAL A 286 39.00 -5.20 -7.50
CA VAL A 286 40.21 -5.63 -6.78
C VAL A 286 40.78 -4.41 -6.07
#